data_AF-A0A167PHR3-F1
#
_entry.id   AF-A0A167PHR3-F1
#
_cell.length_a   1.000
_cell.length_b   1.000
_cell.length_c   1.000
_cell.angle_alpha   90.00
_cell.angle_beta   90.00
_cell.angle_gamma   90.00
#
_symmetry.space_group_name_H-M   'P 1'
#
loop_
_entity.id
_entity.type
_entity.pdbx_description
1 polymer ?
#
loop_
_entity_poly.entity_id
_entity_poly.type
_entity_poly.pdbx_seq_one_letter_code
_entity_poly.pdbx_strand_id
1 'polypeptide(L)'
;MASQVVRHRSKLPWQVIAIGLKVLDQAKSSVFWNVFWKYVLLRAFWTLRAKGFAGVAADLKLYVLEVFTKITLRIPAIKRKVDKEMAKVREDIEARIAPRGPGIVRHLAIPLEGKTPEWIDEEMERMDKQERGDFWKEGKVSGGIYHGGEDLNAIIVSAMKKFVVSNPLHPDVFPAIRRMDAEIVAMCLRMYNNPSGAGTTTTGGTESILMSCKTHRDWGRAVKGIKEPEIVVPVSAHAAFNKASSYFGIKLHAIPVDPITRKADIERVRRAINPNTVMIVGSAVNFPDGCMDDISALSKLAKKHKVGLHVDCCLGSFIMPFMEKAGYPIAPFDFRLEGVTAISCDTHKYGFAPKGTSVIMYRDAELRKFQYFSMTTWPAAAQCWLVRGRRYTTWGKTDISNRARTLSGVARRSSVRSDTTSRSLRCWASRAVLSLRSRPRS
;
A
#
# COMPACT_ATOMS: atom_id res chain seq x y z
N MET A 1 -85.27 46.21 8.61
CA MET A 1 -83.92 46.78 8.87
C MET A 1 -82.97 45.66 9.27
N ALA A 2 -81.71 45.77 8.85
CA ALA A 2 -80.76 44.68 8.63
C ALA A 2 -80.20 43.98 9.89
N SER A 3 -80.08 42.65 9.77
CA SER A 3 -78.91 41.81 10.08
C SER A 3 -77.89 42.27 11.14
N GLN A 4 -77.74 41.48 12.20
CA GLN A 4 -76.43 41.24 12.83
C GLN A 4 -76.20 39.74 13.05
N VAL A 5 -75.52 39.11 12.08
CA VAL A 5 -74.92 37.78 12.25
C VAL A 5 -73.53 37.98 12.87
N VAL A 6 -73.39 37.69 14.16
CA VAL A 6 -72.10 37.65 14.85
C VAL A 6 -71.35 36.40 14.39
N ARG A 7 -70.44 36.56 13.41
CA ARG A 7 -69.51 35.49 13.00
C ARG A 7 -68.43 35.32 14.07
N HIS A 8 -68.57 34.30 14.90
CA HIS A 8 -67.48 33.82 15.75
C HIS A 8 -66.44 33.11 14.85
N ARG A 9 -65.44 33.85 14.35
CA ARG A 9 -64.26 33.24 13.71
C ARG A 9 -63.47 32.50 14.78
N SER A 10 -63.51 31.18 14.78
CA SER A 10 -62.65 30.33 15.60
C SER A 10 -61.18 30.68 15.31
N LYS A 11 -60.46 31.20 16.31
CA LYS A 11 -59.00 31.47 16.24
C LYS A 11 -58.14 30.20 16.39
N LEU A 12 -58.77 29.07 16.72
CA LEU A 12 -58.13 27.77 16.95
C LEU A 12 -57.29 27.23 15.76
N PRO A 13 -57.74 27.25 14.49
CA PRO A 13 -57.00 26.61 13.40
C PRO A 13 -55.67 27.32 13.10
N TRP A 14 -55.62 28.64 13.18
CA TRP A 14 -54.39 29.41 12.95
C TRP A 14 -53.37 29.23 14.08
N GLN A 15 -53.82 29.09 15.33
CA GLN A 15 -52.92 28.83 16.46
C GLN A 15 -52.30 27.44 16.37
N VAL A 16 -53.07 26.41 16.00
CA VAL A 16 -52.56 25.05 15.79
C VAL A 16 -51.59 24.98 14.61
N ILE A 17 -51.89 25.68 13.51
CA ILE A 17 -50.96 25.79 12.35
C ILE A 17 -49.68 26.54 12.73
N ALA A 18 -49.78 27.64 13.50
CA ALA A 18 -48.61 28.40 13.95
C ALA A 18 -47.73 27.61 14.94
N ILE A 19 -48.34 26.80 15.82
CA ILE A 19 -47.60 25.87 16.70
C ILE A 19 -46.92 24.79 15.86
N GLY A 20 -47.62 24.20 14.88
CA GLY A 20 -47.05 23.21 13.95
C GLY A 20 -45.87 23.76 13.13
N LEU A 21 -45.97 25.01 12.66
CA LEU A 21 -44.87 25.70 11.96
C LEU A 21 -43.68 25.98 12.88
N LYS A 22 -43.92 26.39 14.14
CA LYS A 22 -42.84 26.56 15.14
C LYS A 22 -42.15 25.24 15.49
N VAL A 23 -42.91 24.15 15.63
CA VAL A 23 -42.35 22.81 15.88
C VAL A 23 -41.52 22.35 14.68
N LEU A 24 -41.98 22.59 13.45
CA LEU A 24 -41.21 22.30 12.24
C LEU A 24 -39.93 23.13 12.16
N ASP A 25 -39.96 24.40 12.55
CA ASP A 25 -38.79 25.28 12.55
C ASP A 25 -37.76 24.88 13.63
N GLN A 26 -38.23 24.49 14.82
CA GLN A 26 -37.39 23.90 15.87
C GLN A 26 -36.80 22.55 15.45
N ALA A 27 -37.57 21.71 14.76
CA ALA A 27 -37.09 20.44 14.23
C ALA A 27 -36.03 20.65 13.15
N LYS A 28 -36.24 21.58 12.21
CA LYS A 28 -35.25 21.98 11.21
C LYS A 28 -33.97 22.50 11.84
N SER A 29 -34.10 23.40 12.83
CA SER A 29 -32.96 23.95 13.58
C SER A 29 -32.20 22.86 14.32
N SER A 30 -32.91 21.91 14.94
CA SER A 30 -32.30 20.77 15.64
C SER A 30 -31.55 19.84 14.69
N VAL A 31 -32.11 19.56 13.51
CA VAL A 31 -31.44 18.80 12.45
C VAL A 31 -30.20 19.54 11.95
N PHE A 32 -30.30 20.85 11.71
CA PHE A 32 -29.17 21.69 11.32
C PHE A 32 -28.05 21.64 12.36
N TRP A 33 -28.36 21.86 13.65
CA TRP A 33 -27.36 21.82 14.71
C TRP A 33 -26.75 20.43 14.89
N ASN A 34 -27.54 19.37 14.73
CA ASN A 34 -27.01 18.00 14.76
C ASN A 34 -26.02 17.76 13.62
N VAL A 35 -26.37 18.18 12.39
CA VAL A 35 -25.50 18.09 11.22
C VAL A 35 -24.26 18.96 11.40
N PHE A 36 -24.40 20.22 11.82
CA PHE A 36 -23.30 21.13 12.05
C PHE A 36 -22.33 20.60 13.12
N TRP A 37 -22.86 20.14 14.26
CA TRP A 37 -22.08 19.53 15.32
C TRP A 37 -21.31 18.30 14.81
N LYS A 38 -22.01 17.39 14.13
CA LYS A 38 -21.45 16.10 13.70
C LYS A 38 -20.43 16.23 12.57
N TYR A 39 -20.70 17.09 11.59
CA TYR A 39 -19.91 17.19 10.37
C TYR A 39 -18.89 18.33 10.39
N VAL A 40 -19.10 19.39 11.19
CA VAL A 40 -18.17 20.52 11.26
C VAL A 40 -17.38 20.47 12.56
N LEU A 41 -18.04 20.56 13.73
CA LEU A 41 -17.35 20.72 15.01
C LEU A 41 -16.58 19.47 15.44
N LEU A 42 -17.20 18.29 15.38
CA LEU A 42 -16.51 17.03 15.70
C LEU A 42 -15.35 16.76 14.75
N ARG A 43 -15.52 17.00 13.44
CA ARG A 43 -14.43 16.81 12.47
C ARG A 43 -13.28 17.78 12.71
N ALA A 44 -13.58 19.04 13.00
CA ALA A 44 -12.58 20.04 13.35
C ALA A 44 -11.83 19.64 14.63
N PHE A 45 -12.55 19.20 15.66
CA PHE A 45 -11.96 18.72 16.91
C PHE A 45 -11.00 17.55 16.69
N TRP A 46 -11.41 16.50 15.96
CA TRP A 46 -10.54 15.34 15.71
C TRP A 46 -9.32 15.70 14.87
N THR A 47 -9.49 16.59 13.88
CA THR A 47 -8.37 17.07 13.05
C THR A 47 -7.38 17.89 13.87
N LEU A 48 -7.88 18.77 14.73
CA LEU A 48 -7.07 19.58 15.65
C LEU A 48 -6.35 18.70 16.67
N ARG A 49 -7.02 17.68 17.22
CA ARG A 49 -6.39 16.73 18.13
C ARG A 49 -5.26 15.95 17.45
N ALA A 50 -5.49 15.49 16.22
CA ALA A 50 -4.51 14.70 15.46
C ALA A 50 -3.25 15.52 15.12
N LYS A 51 -3.44 16.73 14.58
CA LYS A 51 -2.37 17.52 13.97
C LYS A 51 -1.87 18.69 14.83
N GLY A 52 -2.62 19.09 15.85
CA GLY A 52 -2.38 20.31 16.62
C GLY A 52 -2.65 21.59 15.82
N PHE A 53 -2.61 22.75 16.49
CA PHE A 53 -2.84 24.05 15.83
C PHE A 53 -1.83 24.33 14.72
N ALA A 54 -0.55 24.07 14.95
CA ALA A 54 0.50 24.27 13.93
C ALA A 54 0.27 23.38 12.69
N GLY A 55 -0.14 22.12 12.88
CA GLY A 55 -0.42 21.21 11.78
C GLY A 55 -1.66 21.62 10.98
N VAL A 56 -2.74 22.06 11.65
CA VAL A 56 -3.93 22.60 10.99
C VAL A 56 -3.60 23.89 10.21
N ALA A 57 -2.78 24.78 10.77
CA ALA A 57 -2.33 25.98 10.06
C ALA A 57 -1.49 25.65 8.82
N ALA A 58 -0.63 24.62 8.91
CA ALA A 58 0.15 24.14 7.76
C ALA A 58 -0.76 23.54 6.66
N ASP A 59 -1.76 22.73 7.03
CA ASP A 59 -2.75 22.20 6.09
C ASP A 59 -3.54 23.34 5.43
N LEU A 60 -3.97 24.34 6.20
CA LEU A 60 -4.70 25.49 5.67
C LEU A 60 -3.83 26.28 4.69
N LYS A 61 -2.54 26.48 5.00
CA LYS A 61 -1.59 27.11 4.08
C LYS A 61 -1.45 26.31 2.78
N LEU A 62 -1.34 24.99 2.86
CA LEU A 62 -1.27 24.12 1.68
C LEU A 62 -2.56 24.18 0.86
N TYR A 63 -3.72 24.16 1.51
CA TYR A 63 -5.01 24.28 0.86
C TYR A 63 -5.19 25.63 0.15
N VAL A 64 -4.84 26.73 0.82
CA VAL A 64 -4.85 28.08 0.21
C VAL A 64 -3.90 28.13 -0.98
N LEU A 65 -2.69 27.55 -0.85
CA LEU A 65 -1.75 27.47 -1.96
C LEU A 65 -2.30 26.62 -3.11
N GLU A 66 -2.99 25.52 -2.84
CA GLU A 66 -3.61 24.67 -3.87
C GLU A 66 -4.73 25.40 -4.61
N VAL A 67 -5.63 26.08 -3.88
CA VAL A 67 -6.71 26.90 -4.45
C VAL A 67 -6.12 28.05 -5.26
N PHE A 68 -5.14 28.77 -4.70
CA PHE A 68 -4.42 29.83 -5.40
C PHE A 68 -3.78 29.29 -6.69
N THR A 69 -3.08 28.16 -6.62
CA THR A 69 -2.48 27.50 -7.80
C THR A 69 -3.53 27.18 -8.85
N LYS A 70 -4.68 26.60 -8.46
CA LYS A 70 -5.80 26.31 -9.38
C LYS A 70 -6.34 27.58 -10.04
N ILE A 71 -6.43 28.69 -9.31
CA ILE A 71 -6.88 29.98 -9.85
C ILE A 71 -5.83 30.54 -10.81
N THR A 72 -4.55 30.54 -10.44
CA THR A 72 -3.46 31.04 -11.31
C THR A 72 -3.33 30.22 -12.60
N LEU A 73 -3.56 28.91 -12.55
CA LEU A 73 -3.57 28.04 -13.74
C LEU A 73 -4.75 28.32 -14.69
N ARG A 74 -5.76 29.11 -14.29
CA ARG A 74 -6.80 29.60 -15.21
C ARG A 74 -6.33 30.79 -16.04
N ILE A 75 -5.25 31.47 -15.63
CA ILE A 75 -4.68 32.59 -16.40
C ILE A 75 -3.99 32.01 -17.64
N PRO A 76 -4.41 32.38 -18.88
CA PRO A 76 -3.91 31.75 -20.10
C PRO A 76 -2.39 31.80 -20.27
N ALA A 77 -1.75 32.91 -19.90
CA ALA A 77 -0.30 33.06 -20.02
C ALA A 77 0.48 32.10 -19.08
N ILE A 78 0.01 31.94 -17.83
CA ILE A 78 0.61 31.02 -16.86
C ILE A 78 0.39 29.59 -17.29
N LYS A 79 -0.84 29.25 -17.72
CA LYS A 79 -1.18 27.93 -18.23
C LYS A 79 -0.27 27.53 -19.40
N ARG A 80 -0.09 28.40 -20.41
CA ARG A 80 0.83 28.15 -21.53
C ARG A 80 2.26 27.87 -21.08
N LYS A 81 2.76 28.60 -20.08
CA LYS A 81 4.12 28.39 -19.54
C LYS A 81 4.25 27.04 -18.85
N VAL A 82 3.27 26.67 -18.01
CA VAL A 82 3.24 25.37 -17.34
C VAL A 82 3.10 24.23 -18.34
N ASP A 83 2.21 24.37 -19.33
CA ASP A 83 2.03 23.38 -20.40
C ASP A 83 3.33 23.17 -21.20
N LYS A 84 4.09 24.24 -21.44
CA LYS A 84 5.42 24.15 -22.09
C LYS A 84 6.43 23.39 -21.25
N GLU A 85 6.53 23.67 -19.94
CA GLU A 85 7.42 22.92 -19.05
C GLU A 85 6.98 21.46 -18.90
N MET A 86 5.68 21.19 -18.81
CA MET A 86 5.13 19.84 -18.78
C MET A 86 5.41 19.08 -20.08
N ALA A 87 5.35 19.74 -21.25
CA ALA A 87 5.72 19.16 -22.52
C ALA A 87 7.21 18.79 -22.56
N LYS A 88 8.09 19.66 -22.05
CA LYS A 88 9.52 19.37 -21.93
C LYS A 88 9.80 18.19 -21.00
N VAL A 89 9.18 18.17 -19.82
CA VAL A 89 9.29 17.04 -18.88
C VAL A 89 8.77 15.75 -19.54
N ARG A 90 7.68 15.82 -20.30
CA ARG A 90 7.15 14.69 -21.05
C ARG A 90 8.15 14.20 -22.09
N GLU A 91 8.75 15.09 -22.89
CA GLU A 91 9.79 14.72 -23.86
C GLU A 91 11.01 14.07 -23.20
N ASP A 92 11.50 14.64 -22.09
CA ASP A 92 12.62 14.11 -21.33
C ASP A 92 12.32 12.71 -20.75
N ILE A 93 11.09 12.50 -20.25
CA ILE A 93 10.64 11.19 -19.77
C ILE A 93 10.54 10.21 -20.95
N GLU A 94 9.89 10.62 -22.04
CA GLU A 94 9.72 9.80 -23.24
C GLU A 94 11.09 9.37 -23.81
N ALA A 95 12.07 10.26 -23.89
CA ALA A 95 13.43 9.95 -24.32
C ALA A 95 14.15 8.96 -23.38
N ARG A 96 13.76 8.91 -22.10
CA ARG A 96 14.34 7.98 -21.12
C ARG A 96 13.73 6.58 -21.19
N ILE A 97 12.40 6.48 -21.36
CA ILE A 97 11.66 5.21 -21.22
C ILE A 97 11.27 4.57 -22.54
N ALA A 98 11.18 5.35 -23.62
CA ALA A 98 10.78 4.89 -24.94
C ALA A 98 11.95 5.11 -25.91
N PRO A 99 12.76 4.07 -26.20
CA PRO A 99 13.88 4.22 -27.10
C PRO A 99 13.38 4.65 -28.48
N ARG A 100 14.03 5.66 -29.06
CA ARG A 100 13.75 6.23 -30.39
C ARG A 100 15.08 6.33 -31.13
N GLY A 101 15.10 5.99 -32.42
CA GLY A 101 16.30 6.12 -33.24
C GLY A 101 16.33 5.18 -34.43
N PRO A 102 17.33 5.36 -35.33
CA PRO A 102 17.55 4.45 -36.45
C PRO A 102 17.82 3.03 -35.93
N GLY A 103 17.07 2.05 -36.45
CA GLY A 103 17.17 0.64 -36.06
C GLY A 103 16.11 0.16 -35.04
N ILE A 104 15.33 1.06 -34.41
CA ILE A 104 14.22 0.65 -33.52
C ILE A 104 12.94 0.55 -34.34
N VAL A 105 12.45 -0.68 -34.55
CA VAL A 105 11.17 -0.91 -35.23
C VAL A 105 10.06 -0.98 -34.20
N ARG A 106 9.01 -0.18 -34.39
CA ARG A 106 7.82 -0.18 -33.52
C ARG A 106 6.66 -0.84 -34.25
N HIS A 107 6.24 -2.00 -33.76
CA HIS A 107 5.04 -2.67 -34.25
C HIS A 107 3.80 -2.04 -33.59
N LEU A 108 3.17 -1.07 -34.27
CA LEU A 108 2.01 -0.33 -33.77
C LEU A 108 0.66 -0.96 -34.19
N ALA A 109 0.71 -2.00 -35.00
CA ALA A 109 -0.44 -2.79 -35.44
C ALA A 109 -0.05 -4.27 -35.49
N ILE A 110 -1.05 -5.14 -35.39
CA ILE A 110 -0.87 -6.59 -35.60
C ILE A 110 -0.42 -6.79 -37.06
N PRO A 111 0.67 -7.54 -37.31
CA PRO A 111 1.11 -7.83 -38.68
C PRO A 111 0.01 -8.53 -39.48
N LEU A 112 -0.10 -8.23 -40.78
CA LEU A 112 -1.08 -8.88 -41.68
C LEU A 112 -0.83 -10.38 -41.80
N GLU A 113 0.44 -10.80 -41.71
CA GLU A 113 0.86 -12.21 -41.73
C GLU A 113 1.61 -12.55 -40.45
N GLY A 114 1.38 -13.76 -39.94
CA GLY A 114 2.08 -14.29 -38.77
C GLY A 114 3.58 -14.38 -39.02
N LYS A 115 4.37 -13.93 -38.04
CA LYS A 115 5.83 -14.06 -38.08
C LYS A 115 6.28 -15.43 -37.60
N THR A 116 7.41 -15.90 -38.12
CA THR A 116 7.98 -17.20 -37.72
C THR A 116 8.55 -17.13 -36.30
N PRO A 117 8.65 -18.27 -35.59
CA PRO A 117 9.29 -18.31 -34.28
C PRO A 117 10.71 -17.74 -34.27
N GLU A 118 11.50 -18.02 -35.31
CA GLU A 118 12.87 -17.56 -35.45
C GLU A 118 12.92 -16.03 -35.55
N TRP A 119 12.01 -15.43 -36.31
CA TRP A 119 11.88 -13.97 -36.39
C TRP A 119 11.53 -13.37 -35.02
N ILE A 120 10.68 -14.04 -34.22
CA ILE A 120 10.30 -13.59 -32.88
C ILE A 120 11.50 -13.66 -31.93
N ASP A 121 12.28 -14.75 -31.99
CA ASP A 121 13.47 -14.94 -31.17
C ASP A 121 14.55 -13.88 -31.50
N GLU A 122 14.83 -13.66 -32.78
CA GLU A 122 15.75 -12.59 -33.25
C GLU A 122 15.29 -11.21 -32.76
N GLU A 123 14.00 -10.94 -32.81
CA GLU A 123 13.43 -9.67 -32.37
C GLU A 123 13.52 -9.51 -30.83
N MET A 124 13.31 -10.58 -30.06
CA MET A 124 13.52 -10.59 -28.61
C MET A 124 15.00 -10.35 -28.26
N GLU A 125 15.95 -10.99 -28.95
CA GLU A 125 17.38 -10.73 -28.76
C GLU A 125 17.75 -9.28 -29.08
N ARG A 126 17.13 -8.71 -30.12
CA ARG A 126 17.34 -7.30 -30.48
C ARG A 126 16.80 -6.36 -29.40
N MET A 127 15.67 -6.68 -28.77
CA MET A 127 15.13 -5.91 -27.65
C MET A 127 15.98 -6.05 -26.38
N ASP A 128 16.50 -7.24 -26.11
CA ASP A 128 17.40 -7.49 -24.96
C ASP A 128 18.67 -6.63 -25.06
N LYS A 129 19.24 -6.50 -26.27
CA LYS A 129 20.38 -5.59 -26.56
C LYS A 129 20.04 -4.10 -26.44
N GLN A 130 18.76 -3.72 -26.38
CA GLN A 130 18.34 -2.32 -26.16
C GLN A 130 18.30 -1.95 -24.68
N GLU A 131 18.50 -2.89 -23.76
CA GLU A 131 18.77 -2.55 -22.36
C GLU A 131 19.97 -1.59 -22.30
N ARG A 132 19.91 -0.57 -21.43
CA ARG A 132 20.92 0.52 -21.37
C ARG A 132 22.31 0.07 -20.85
N GLY A 133 22.66 -1.20 -21.07
CA GLY A 133 23.86 -1.89 -20.60
C GLY A 133 23.60 -2.82 -19.41
N ASP A 134 24.58 -3.69 -19.15
CA ASP A 134 24.60 -4.67 -18.05
C ASP A 134 24.91 -4.07 -16.67
N PHE A 135 24.74 -2.75 -16.49
CA PHE A 135 25.10 -2.05 -15.24
C PHE A 135 24.31 -2.56 -14.02
N TRP A 136 23.16 -3.21 -14.23
CA TRP A 136 22.45 -3.89 -13.15
C TRP A 136 23.17 -5.17 -12.69
N LYS A 137 23.84 -5.90 -13.59
CA LYS A 137 24.67 -7.07 -13.25
C LYS A 137 25.87 -6.66 -12.39
N GLU A 138 26.36 -5.44 -12.58
CA GLU A 138 27.42 -4.81 -11.77
C GLU A 138 26.91 -4.27 -10.42
N GLY A 139 25.61 -4.40 -10.11
CA GLY A 139 25.03 -3.91 -8.85
C GLY A 139 24.89 -2.39 -8.75
N LYS A 140 24.89 -1.67 -9.88
CA LYS A 140 24.77 -0.20 -9.90
C LYS A 140 23.32 0.31 -9.85
N VAL A 141 22.34 -0.59 -9.77
CA VAL A 141 20.92 -0.26 -9.69
C VAL A 141 20.41 -0.51 -8.28
N SER A 142 19.91 0.54 -7.63
CA SER A 142 19.22 0.41 -6.34
C SER A 142 17.85 -0.24 -6.56
N GLY A 143 17.62 -1.40 -5.94
CA GLY A 143 16.40 -2.18 -6.17
C GLY A 143 16.34 -2.68 -7.62
N GLY A 144 15.15 -2.67 -8.22
CA GLY A 144 14.94 -3.19 -9.58
C GLY A 144 15.09 -4.72 -9.63
N ILE A 145 16.33 -5.19 -9.70
CA ILE A 145 16.74 -6.59 -9.73
C ILE A 145 17.28 -6.99 -8.34
N TYR A 146 16.76 -8.07 -7.75
CA TYR A 146 17.10 -8.46 -6.38
C TYR A 146 18.08 -9.65 -6.30
N HIS A 147 18.12 -10.53 -7.31
CA HIS A 147 19.04 -11.68 -7.35
C HIS A 147 19.95 -11.63 -8.58
N GLY A 148 19.39 -11.79 -9.79
CA GLY A 148 20.14 -11.69 -11.05
C GLY A 148 21.00 -12.90 -11.44
N GLY A 149 21.26 -13.83 -10.51
CA GLY A 149 22.06 -15.05 -10.79
C GLY A 149 21.41 -16.03 -11.79
N GLU A 150 22.22 -16.56 -12.69
CA GLU A 150 21.81 -17.47 -13.78
C GLU A 150 21.26 -18.81 -13.27
N ASP A 151 21.83 -19.34 -12.18
CA ASP A 151 21.44 -20.60 -11.54
C ASP A 151 19.97 -20.59 -11.10
N LEU A 152 19.56 -19.54 -10.38
CA LEU A 152 18.18 -19.36 -9.95
C LEU A 152 17.26 -19.04 -11.13
N ASN A 153 17.73 -18.24 -12.10
CA ASN A 153 16.95 -17.90 -13.29
C ASN A 153 16.62 -19.17 -14.10
N ALA A 154 17.55 -20.11 -14.24
CA ALA A 154 17.31 -21.39 -14.93
C ALA A 154 16.20 -22.20 -14.26
N ILE A 155 16.16 -22.25 -12.92
CA ILE A 155 15.09 -22.90 -12.15
C ILE A 155 13.75 -22.21 -12.40
N ILE A 156 13.73 -20.88 -12.35
CA ILE A 156 12.53 -20.06 -12.59
C ILE A 156 11.97 -20.31 -13.99
N VAL A 157 12.82 -20.25 -15.02
CA VAL A 157 12.41 -20.46 -16.42
C VAL A 157 11.89 -21.87 -16.64
N SER A 158 12.54 -22.88 -16.04
CA SER A 158 12.08 -24.28 -16.09
C SER A 158 10.68 -24.44 -15.46
N ALA A 159 10.44 -23.80 -14.31
CA ALA A 159 9.12 -23.80 -13.67
C ALA A 159 8.08 -23.07 -14.52
N MET A 160 8.41 -21.90 -15.07
CA MET A 160 7.54 -21.14 -15.98
C MET A 160 7.12 -21.97 -17.20
N LYS A 161 8.08 -22.64 -17.84
CA LYS A 161 7.85 -23.50 -19.00
C LYS A 161 6.84 -24.62 -18.68
N LYS A 162 6.95 -25.25 -17.50
CA LYS A 162 6.06 -26.34 -17.07
C LYS A 162 4.64 -25.87 -16.76
N PHE A 163 4.48 -24.66 -16.23
CA PHE A 163 3.19 -24.17 -15.73
C PHE A 163 2.61 -23.00 -16.54
N VAL A 164 3.08 -22.78 -17.77
CA VAL A 164 2.75 -21.61 -18.60
C VAL A 164 1.25 -21.43 -18.88
N VAL A 165 0.49 -22.54 -18.95
CA VAL A 165 -0.97 -22.54 -19.19
C VAL A 165 -1.81 -22.53 -17.90
N SER A 166 -1.17 -22.56 -16.73
CA SER A 166 -1.89 -22.69 -15.46
C SER A 166 -2.78 -21.48 -15.16
N ASN A 167 -4.00 -21.74 -14.73
CA ASN A 167 -4.96 -20.71 -14.32
C ASN A 167 -5.52 -20.99 -12.90
N PRO A 168 -5.22 -20.15 -11.91
CA PRO A 168 -5.63 -20.33 -10.50
C PRO A 168 -7.14 -20.31 -10.26
N LEU A 169 -7.89 -19.77 -11.22
CA LEU A 169 -9.33 -19.78 -11.22
C LEU A 169 -9.89 -21.21 -11.25
N HIS A 170 -9.19 -22.15 -11.88
CA HIS A 170 -9.64 -23.52 -12.04
C HIS A 170 -8.79 -24.46 -11.15
N PRO A 171 -8.98 -24.46 -9.81
CA PRO A 171 -8.21 -25.31 -8.91
C PRO A 171 -8.52 -26.80 -9.09
N ASP A 172 -9.66 -27.13 -9.69
CA ASP A 172 -10.06 -28.47 -10.15
C ASP A 172 -9.18 -28.97 -11.30
N VAL A 173 -8.85 -28.08 -12.26
CA VAL A 173 -7.96 -28.40 -13.38
C VAL A 173 -6.49 -28.32 -12.96
N PHE A 174 -6.13 -27.37 -12.09
CA PHE A 174 -4.75 -27.11 -11.66
C PHE A 174 -4.55 -27.28 -10.14
N PRO A 175 -4.78 -28.47 -9.56
CA PRO A 175 -4.72 -28.68 -8.11
C PRO A 175 -3.30 -28.51 -7.54
N ALA A 176 -2.27 -28.86 -8.31
CA ALA A 176 -0.87 -28.67 -7.92
C ALA A 176 -0.55 -27.19 -7.69
N ILE A 177 -1.13 -26.31 -8.50
CA ILE A 177 -0.96 -24.86 -8.41
C ILE A 177 -1.61 -24.32 -7.13
N ARG A 178 -2.86 -24.73 -6.87
CA ARG A 178 -3.55 -24.40 -5.61
C ARG A 178 -2.74 -24.85 -4.39
N ARG A 179 -2.13 -26.05 -4.46
CA ARG A 179 -1.27 -26.56 -3.39
C ARG A 179 -0.04 -25.68 -3.18
N MET A 180 0.71 -25.36 -4.24
CA MET A 180 1.89 -24.50 -4.14
C MET A 180 1.54 -23.11 -3.59
N ASP A 181 0.40 -22.56 -3.99
CA ASP A 181 -0.09 -21.28 -3.49
C ASP A 181 -0.33 -21.29 -1.97
N ALA A 182 -1.00 -22.34 -1.48
CA ALA A 182 -1.24 -22.54 -0.06
C ALA A 182 0.07 -22.78 0.72
N GLU A 183 1.01 -23.51 0.14
CA GLU A 183 2.32 -23.79 0.74
C GLU A 183 3.17 -22.50 0.86
N ILE A 184 3.17 -21.63 -0.15
CA ILE A 184 3.86 -20.32 -0.09
C ILE A 184 3.34 -19.48 1.08
N VAL A 185 2.01 -19.37 1.19
CA VAL A 185 1.36 -18.64 2.29
C VAL A 185 1.72 -19.26 3.64
N ALA A 186 1.66 -20.59 3.76
CA ALA A 186 2.00 -21.29 5.00
C ALA A 186 3.46 -21.11 5.42
N MET A 187 4.40 -21.13 4.47
CA MET A 187 5.82 -20.89 4.73
C MET A 187 6.06 -19.45 5.19
N CYS A 188 5.42 -18.46 4.55
CA CYS A 188 5.50 -17.07 4.99
C CYS A 188 4.88 -16.89 6.38
N LEU A 189 3.70 -17.45 6.65
CA LEU A 189 3.07 -17.39 7.96
C LEU A 189 3.96 -17.95 9.07
N ARG A 190 4.62 -19.10 8.85
CA ARG A 190 5.59 -19.66 9.80
C ARG A 190 6.81 -18.75 9.98
N MET A 191 7.33 -18.18 8.89
CA MET A 191 8.46 -17.26 8.91
C MET A 191 8.16 -15.99 9.72
N TYR A 192 6.92 -15.52 9.71
CA TYR A 192 6.44 -14.38 10.51
C TYR A 192 5.74 -14.81 11.82
N ASN A 193 6.01 -16.02 12.30
CA ASN A 193 5.58 -16.52 13.62
C ASN A 193 4.05 -16.64 13.82
N ASN A 194 3.29 -17.03 12.79
CA ASN A 194 1.84 -17.27 12.88
C ASN A 194 1.37 -18.51 12.09
N PRO A 195 1.73 -19.74 12.51
CA PRO A 195 1.39 -20.96 11.78
C PRO A 195 -0.12 -21.24 11.66
N SER A 196 -0.93 -20.71 12.58
CA SER A 196 -2.40 -20.82 12.57
C SER A 196 -3.09 -19.66 11.86
N GLY A 197 -2.32 -18.70 11.34
CA GLY A 197 -2.85 -17.55 10.63
C GLY A 197 -3.43 -17.93 9.28
N ALA A 198 -3.88 -16.91 8.56
CA ALA A 198 -4.42 -17.08 7.23
C ALA A 198 -3.86 -16.02 6.29
N GLY A 199 -3.77 -16.32 5.00
CA GLY A 199 -3.26 -15.36 4.03
C GLY A 199 -3.61 -15.77 2.60
N THR A 200 -3.11 -14.97 1.66
CA THR A 200 -3.27 -15.20 0.23
C THR A 200 -2.04 -14.67 -0.50
N THR A 201 -1.70 -15.27 -1.64
CA THR A 201 -0.79 -14.63 -2.57
C THR A 201 -1.48 -13.47 -3.28
N THR A 202 -0.67 -12.54 -3.79
CA THR A 202 -1.07 -11.38 -4.59
C THR A 202 -0.03 -11.14 -5.68
N THR A 203 -0.34 -10.25 -6.62
CA THR A 203 0.52 -9.88 -7.74
C THR A 203 1.69 -8.97 -7.34
N GLY A 204 1.71 -8.44 -6.11
CA GLY A 204 2.77 -7.57 -5.63
C GLY A 204 2.39 -6.81 -4.37
N GLY A 205 3.35 -6.15 -3.74
CA GLY A 205 3.14 -5.44 -2.47
C GLY A 205 2.06 -4.37 -2.53
N THR A 206 1.91 -3.72 -3.70
CA THR A 206 0.79 -2.77 -3.91
C THR A 206 -0.55 -3.47 -3.73
N GLU A 207 -0.78 -4.62 -4.37
CA GLU A 207 -2.04 -5.34 -4.20
C GLU A 207 -2.21 -5.86 -2.78
N SER A 208 -1.16 -6.37 -2.14
CA SER A 208 -1.21 -6.78 -0.72
C SER A 208 -1.67 -5.63 0.20
N ILE A 209 -1.16 -4.41 -0.02
CA ILE A 209 -1.58 -3.22 0.73
C ILE A 209 -3.03 -2.85 0.41
N LEU A 210 -3.42 -2.84 -0.88
CA LEU A 210 -4.81 -2.58 -1.29
C LEU A 210 -5.77 -3.57 -0.62
N MET A 211 -5.44 -4.86 -0.65
CA MET A 211 -6.25 -5.92 -0.04
C MET A 211 -6.35 -5.78 1.47
N SER A 212 -5.27 -5.40 2.16
CA SER A 212 -5.33 -5.10 3.60
C SER A 212 -6.26 -3.91 3.88
N CYS A 213 -6.17 -2.82 3.12
CA CYS A 213 -7.03 -1.66 3.27
C CYS A 213 -8.51 -2.00 3.02
N LYS A 214 -8.83 -2.71 1.93
CA LYS A 214 -10.19 -3.21 1.65
C LYS A 214 -10.70 -4.06 2.81
N THR A 215 -9.89 -5.02 3.25
CA THR A 215 -10.23 -5.96 4.34
C THR A 215 -10.57 -5.23 5.62
N HIS A 216 -9.74 -4.30 6.06
CA HIS A 216 -10.00 -3.53 7.29
C HIS A 216 -11.17 -2.56 7.16
N ARG A 217 -11.40 -2.00 5.96
CA ARG A 217 -12.60 -1.20 5.66
C ARG A 217 -13.87 -2.03 5.82
N ASP A 218 -13.93 -3.19 5.17
CA ASP A 218 -15.10 -4.06 5.16
C ASP A 218 -15.35 -4.67 6.55
N TRP A 219 -14.27 -5.06 7.25
CA TRP A 219 -14.32 -5.47 8.66
C TRP A 219 -14.84 -4.35 9.57
N GLY A 220 -14.30 -3.14 9.45
CA GLY A 220 -14.74 -1.99 10.25
C GLY A 220 -16.20 -1.63 10.02
N ARG A 221 -16.69 -1.78 8.79
CA ARG A 221 -18.10 -1.60 8.47
C ARG A 221 -18.97 -2.70 9.10
N ALA A 222 -18.61 -3.96 8.91
CA ALA A 222 -19.43 -5.09 9.34
C ALA A 222 -19.44 -5.29 10.87
N VAL A 223 -18.28 -5.14 11.52
CA VAL A 223 -18.10 -5.45 12.94
C VAL A 223 -18.31 -4.23 13.83
N LYS A 224 -17.97 -3.02 13.35
CA LYS A 224 -18.03 -1.79 14.14
C LYS A 224 -19.05 -0.76 13.64
N GLY A 225 -19.73 -1.01 12.52
CA GLY A 225 -20.69 -0.08 11.93
C GLY A 225 -20.06 1.20 11.35
N ILE A 226 -18.75 1.21 11.06
CA ILE A 226 -18.05 2.40 10.56
C ILE A 226 -18.46 2.66 9.10
N LYS A 227 -19.07 3.83 8.85
CA LYS A 227 -19.52 4.26 7.51
C LYS A 227 -18.49 5.09 6.75
N GLU A 228 -17.71 5.89 7.48
CA GLU A 228 -16.70 6.82 6.96
C GLU A 228 -15.30 6.35 7.41
N PRO A 229 -14.75 5.29 6.81
CA PRO A 229 -13.54 4.63 7.30
C PRO A 229 -12.30 5.53 7.19
N GLU A 230 -11.49 5.56 8.25
CA GLU A 230 -10.24 6.32 8.29
C GLU A 230 -9.03 5.42 8.59
N ILE A 231 -7.86 5.73 8.00
CA ILE A 231 -6.59 5.07 8.30
C ILE A 231 -5.53 6.07 8.73
N VAL A 232 -4.66 5.68 9.65
CA VAL A 232 -3.55 6.51 10.13
C VAL A 232 -2.24 5.89 9.68
N VAL A 233 -1.46 6.64 8.89
CA VAL A 233 -0.21 6.15 8.29
C VAL A 233 0.92 7.16 8.52
N PRO A 234 2.16 6.73 8.78
CA PRO A 234 3.32 7.60 8.73
C PRO A 234 3.53 8.15 7.30
N VAL A 235 4.07 9.35 7.15
CA VAL A 235 4.42 9.94 5.83
C VAL A 235 5.44 9.10 5.05
N SER A 236 6.21 8.26 5.72
CA SER A 236 7.18 7.33 5.12
C SER A 236 6.54 6.03 4.59
N ALA A 237 5.26 5.78 4.90
CA ALA A 237 4.55 4.60 4.42
C ALA A 237 4.43 4.59 2.89
N HIS A 238 4.33 3.40 2.30
CA HIS A 238 4.33 3.24 0.85
C HIS A 238 3.15 3.97 0.17
N ALA A 239 3.37 4.54 -1.02
CA ALA A 239 2.35 5.29 -1.76
C ALA A 239 1.08 4.47 -2.08
N ALA A 240 1.14 3.14 -2.01
CA ALA A 240 -0.02 2.26 -2.18
C ALA A 240 -1.14 2.53 -1.15
N PHE A 241 -0.84 3.05 0.05
CA PHE A 241 -1.89 3.45 1.00
C PHE A 241 -2.71 4.64 0.47
N ASN A 242 -2.06 5.62 -0.19
CA ASN A 242 -2.76 6.72 -0.86
C ASN A 242 -3.61 6.20 -2.03
N LYS A 243 -3.08 5.24 -2.80
CA LYS A 243 -3.85 4.58 -3.86
C LYS A 243 -5.07 3.84 -3.30
N ALA A 244 -4.93 3.11 -2.20
CA ALA A 244 -6.03 2.43 -1.51
C ALA A 244 -7.10 3.41 -1.01
N SER A 245 -6.65 4.51 -0.41
CA SER A 245 -7.50 5.60 0.09
C SER A 245 -8.38 6.15 -1.03
N SER A 246 -7.79 6.42 -2.20
CA SER A 246 -8.50 6.88 -3.38
C SER A 246 -9.47 5.83 -3.93
N TYR A 247 -9.05 4.57 -4.10
CA TYR A 247 -9.89 3.52 -4.69
C TYR A 247 -11.08 3.12 -3.82
N PHE A 248 -10.91 3.11 -2.50
CA PHE A 248 -11.89 2.53 -1.59
C PHE A 248 -12.67 3.54 -0.77
N GLY A 249 -12.45 4.84 -0.99
CA GLY A 249 -13.11 5.92 -0.25
C GLY A 249 -12.74 5.91 1.23
N ILE A 250 -11.47 5.63 1.55
CA ILE A 250 -10.96 5.61 2.92
C ILE A 250 -10.22 6.92 3.15
N LYS A 251 -10.54 7.67 4.20
CA LYS A 251 -9.81 8.90 4.53
C LYS A 251 -8.46 8.57 5.17
N LEU A 252 -7.38 9.09 4.61
CA LEU A 252 -6.02 8.85 5.07
C LEU A 252 -5.50 10.03 5.90
N HIS A 253 -4.97 9.73 7.09
CA HIS A 253 -4.24 10.67 7.93
C HIS A 253 -2.75 10.38 7.85
N ALA A 254 -2.01 11.23 7.12
CA ALA A 254 -0.57 11.16 7.02
C ALA A 254 0.08 11.85 8.22
N ILE A 255 0.84 11.09 9.00
CA ILE A 255 1.49 11.54 10.24
C ILE A 255 2.98 11.78 9.98
N PRO A 256 3.51 12.99 10.27
CA PRO A 256 4.94 13.25 10.19
C PRO A 256 5.74 12.26 11.03
N VAL A 257 6.80 11.70 10.46
CA VAL A 257 7.78 10.89 11.19
C VAL A 257 8.62 11.76 12.10
N ASP A 258 9.23 11.16 13.10
CA ASP A 258 10.23 11.82 13.94
C ASP A 258 11.43 12.26 13.07
N PRO A 259 11.88 13.53 13.16
CA PRO A 259 12.89 14.06 12.26
C PRO A 259 14.28 13.46 12.46
N ILE A 260 14.58 12.88 13.64
CA ILE A 260 15.89 12.34 13.98
C ILE A 260 15.92 10.84 13.67
N THR A 261 14.99 10.08 14.24
CA THR A 261 14.93 8.63 14.13
C THR A 261 14.31 8.17 12.81
N ARG A 262 13.59 9.05 12.10
CA ARG A 262 12.85 8.77 10.85
C ARG A 262 11.75 7.70 11.01
N LYS A 263 11.37 7.38 12.24
CA LYS A 263 10.32 6.40 12.59
C LYS A 263 8.96 7.09 12.77
N ALA A 264 7.90 6.31 12.73
CA ALA A 264 6.56 6.73 13.11
C ALA A 264 6.54 7.36 14.52
N ASP A 265 6.01 8.59 14.62
CA ASP A 265 5.77 9.24 15.91
C ASP A 265 4.52 8.63 16.57
N ILE A 266 4.76 7.75 17.55
CA ILE A 266 3.73 6.99 18.26
C ILE A 266 2.69 7.89 18.93
N GLU A 267 3.11 9.03 19.47
CA GLU A 267 2.24 9.93 20.21
C GLU A 267 1.35 10.74 19.26
N ARG A 268 1.88 11.15 18.09
CA ARG A 268 1.06 11.70 17.00
C ARG A 268 0.07 10.67 16.44
N VAL A 269 0.50 9.43 16.21
CA VAL A 269 -0.39 8.35 15.75
C VAL A 269 -1.53 8.14 16.76
N ARG A 270 -1.22 8.05 18.06
CA ARG A 270 -2.23 7.91 19.13
C ARG A 270 -3.27 9.03 19.10
N ARG A 271 -2.85 10.29 18.88
CA ARG A 271 -3.77 11.42 18.81
C ARG A 271 -4.68 11.42 17.59
N ALA A 272 -4.23 10.82 16.49
CA ALA A 272 -4.98 10.74 15.23
C ALA A 272 -6.06 9.64 15.23
N ILE A 273 -5.93 8.63 16.10
CA ILE A 273 -6.93 7.57 16.25
C ILE A 273 -8.25 8.16 16.77
N ASN A 274 -9.35 7.83 16.09
CA ASN A 274 -10.70 8.26 16.40
C ASN A 274 -11.71 7.11 16.16
N PRO A 275 -13.02 7.31 16.46
CA PRO A 275 -14.03 6.25 16.32
C PRO A 275 -14.19 5.67 14.90
N ASN A 276 -13.79 6.41 13.87
CA ASN A 276 -13.85 5.96 12.48
C ASN A 276 -12.56 5.26 12.01
N THR A 277 -11.52 5.23 12.84
CA THR A 277 -10.24 4.61 12.47
C THR A 277 -10.40 3.08 12.39
N VAL A 278 -10.15 2.53 11.20
CA VAL A 278 -10.22 1.07 10.97
C VAL A 278 -8.86 0.40 11.10
N MET A 279 -7.78 1.11 10.77
CA MET A 279 -6.44 0.56 10.72
C MET A 279 -5.36 1.64 10.92
N ILE A 280 -4.30 1.29 11.63
CA ILE A 280 -3.03 2.03 11.68
C ILE A 280 -1.94 1.23 10.96
N VAL A 281 -0.90 1.92 10.50
CA VAL A 281 0.17 1.31 9.68
C VAL A 281 1.55 1.58 10.29
N GLY A 282 2.43 0.58 10.21
CA GLY A 282 3.87 0.75 10.42
C GLY A 282 4.66 0.00 9.35
N SER A 283 5.84 0.48 8.98
CA SER A 283 6.71 -0.15 7.98
C SER A 283 7.89 -0.87 8.64
N ALA A 284 8.21 -2.06 8.12
CA ALA A 284 9.33 -2.88 8.56
C ALA A 284 10.05 -3.45 7.33
N VAL A 285 10.84 -2.68 6.58
CA VAL A 285 11.22 -1.27 6.75
C VAL A 285 10.49 -0.37 5.74
N ASN A 286 10.53 0.95 5.97
CA ASN A 286 9.99 1.92 5.01
C ASN A 286 10.86 2.04 3.75
N PHE A 287 10.26 2.42 2.63
CA PHE A 287 10.96 2.58 1.36
C PHE A 287 11.92 3.79 1.30
N PRO A 288 11.55 4.99 1.83
CA PRO A 288 12.40 6.17 1.70
C PRO A 288 13.71 6.11 2.49
N ASP A 289 13.64 5.69 3.76
CA ASP A 289 14.73 5.77 4.73
C ASP A 289 15.25 4.39 5.17
N GLY A 290 14.65 3.29 4.71
CA GLY A 290 15.07 1.94 5.11
C GLY A 290 14.96 1.65 6.61
N CYS A 291 14.23 2.48 7.36
CA CYS A 291 14.07 2.37 8.81
C CYS A 291 12.86 1.53 9.18
N MET A 292 12.96 0.78 10.28
CA MET A 292 11.85 0.06 10.90
C MET A 292 11.16 0.96 11.92
N ASP A 293 9.84 1.12 11.79
CA ASP A 293 9.01 1.80 12.78
C ASP A 293 8.93 1.01 14.10
N ASP A 294 8.53 1.65 15.19
CA ASP A 294 8.29 0.95 16.46
C ASP A 294 6.96 0.17 16.42
N ILE A 295 7.01 -1.00 15.78
CA ILE A 295 5.84 -1.89 15.64
C ILE A 295 5.35 -2.40 16.99
N SER A 296 6.23 -2.57 17.97
CA SER A 296 5.87 -2.99 19.33
C SER A 296 4.98 -1.96 20.02
N ALA A 297 5.31 -0.67 19.90
CA ALA A 297 4.48 0.42 20.41
C ALA A 297 3.16 0.56 19.61
N LEU A 298 3.21 0.45 18.29
CA LEU A 298 2.01 0.47 17.44
C LEU A 298 1.06 -0.69 17.77
N SER A 299 1.59 -1.88 18.05
CA SER A 299 0.80 -3.05 18.46
C SER A 299 0.02 -2.79 19.75
N LYS A 300 0.67 -2.19 20.76
CA LYS A 300 0.00 -1.80 22.01
C LYS A 300 -1.12 -0.79 21.76
N LEU A 301 -0.89 0.20 20.88
CA LEU A 301 -1.92 1.17 20.49
C LEU A 301 -3.10 0.51 19.76
N ALA A 302 -2.81 -0.37 18.80
CA ALA A 302 -3.82 -1.08 18.02
C ALA A 302 -4.76 -1.88 18.93
N LYS A 303 -4.20 -2.65 19.87
CA LYS A 303 -4.98 -3.38 20.88
C LYS A 303 -5.81 -2.44 21.75
N LYS A 304 -5.19 -1.39 22.32
CA LYS A 304 -5.85 -0.45 23.23
C LYS A 304 -7.07 0.21 22.58
N HIS A 305 -6.96 0.59 21.30
CA HIS A 305 -8.02 1.25 20.54
C HIS A 305 -8.88 0.28 19.73
N LYS A 306 -8.62 -1.03 19.82
CA LYS A 306 -9.29 -2.11 19.08
C LYS A 306 -9.28 -1.87 17.56
N VAL A 307 -8.26 -1.24 17.00
CA VAL A 307 -8.10 -0.98 15.55
C VAL A 307 -7.14 -1.98 14.93
N GLY A 308 -7.20 -2.20 13.61
CA GLY A 308 -6.22 -3.05 12.93
C GLY A 308 -4.83 -2.42 12.93
N LEU A 309 -3.79 -3.25 12.89
CA LEU A 309 -2.42 -2.84 12.61
C LEU A 309 -1.90 -3.64 11.43
N HIS A 310 -1.64 -2.94 10.33
CA HIS A 310 -0.94 -3.50 9.19
C HIS A 310 0.55 -3.15 9.25
N VAL A 311 1.39 -4.17 9.20
CA VAL A 311 2.85 -4.02 9.08
C VAL A 311 3.24 -4.20 7.62
N ASP A 312 3.67 -3.10 6.99
CA ASP A 312 4.21 -3.15 5.65
C ASP A 312 5.65 -3.67 5.69
N CYS A 313 5.79 -4.98 5.50
CA CYS A 313 7.06 -5.67 5.37
C CYS A 313 7.32 -6.04 3.89
N CYS A 314 6.76 -5.28 2.93
CA CYS A 314 6.98 -5.57 1.51
C CYS A 314 8.46 -5.48 1.16
N LEU A 315 9.14 -4.42 1.59
CA LEU A 315 10.57 -4.24 1.36
C LEU A 315 11.42 -5.10 2.31
N GLY A 316 11.05 -5.18 3.60
CA GLY A 316 11.78 -6.00 4.57
C GLY A 316 11.73 -7.50 4.26
N SER A 317 10.63 -7.98 3.70
CA SER A 317 10.48 -9.25 3.00
C SER A 317 11.17 -10.41 3.76
N PHE A 318 11.98 -11.20 3.07
CA PHE A 318 12.76 -12.31 3.63
C PHE A 318 14.05 -11.87 4.34
N ILE A 319 14.32 -10.56 4.47
CA ILE A 319 15.45 -10.07 5.30
C ILE A 319 15.03 -10.02 6.76
N MET A 320 13.94 -9.31 7.06
CA MET A 320 13.56 -8.99 8.44
C MET A 320 13.41 -10.22 9.34
N PRO A 321 12.75 -11.32 8.93
CA PRO A 321 12.65 -12.54 9.74
C PRO A 321 13.98 -13.26 9.98
N PHE A 322 15.02 -12.97 9.19
CA PHE A 322 16.34 -13.60 9.28
C PHE A 322 17.40 -12.71 9.93
N MET A 323 17.10 -11.45 10.26
CA MET A 323 18.04 -10.51 10.87
C MET A 323 18.61 -11.04 12.20
N GLU A 324 17.76 -11.53 13.10
CA GLU A 324 18.18 -12.11 14.38
C GLU A 324 19.16 -13.29 14.17
N LYS A 325 18.83 -14.19 13.23
CA LYS A 325 19.68 -15.34 12.87
C LYS A 325 21.00 -14.93 12.20
N ALA A 326 21.01 -13.78 11.53
CA ALA A 326 22.20 -13.21 10.91
C ALA A 326 23.08 -12.43 11.91
N GLY A 327 22.72 -12.39 13.19
CA GLY A 327 23.50 -11.71 14.24
C GLY A 327 23.14 -10.23 14.42
N TYR A 328 22.04 -9.76 13.82
CA TYR A 328 21.54 -8.40 13.98
C TYR A 328 20.25 -8.43 14.81
N PRO A 329 20.34 -8.19 16.13
CA PRO A 329 19.14 -8.16 16.97
C PRO A 329 18.23 -7.02 16.54
N ILE A 330 16.94 -7.32 16.38
CA ILE A 330 15.90 -6.35 16.01
C ILE A 330 14.72 -6.48 16.97
N ALA A 331 13.99 -5.39 17.18
CA ALA A 331 12.74 -5.44 17.93
C ALA A 331 11.70 -6.30 17.19
N PRO A 332 10.79 -6.98 17.92
CA PRO A 332 9.69 -7.71 17.29
C PRO A 332 8.86 -6.79 16.39
N PHE A 333 8.47 -7.31 15.23
CA PHE A 333 7.72 -6.58 14.21
C PHE A 333 6.60 -7.41 13.57
N ASP A 334 6.51 -8.69 13.91
CA ASP A 334 5.64 -9.67 13.27
C ASP A 334 4.47 -10.09 14.18
N PHE A 335 3.83 -11.23 13.88
CA PHE A 335 2.64 -11.69 14.59
C PHE A 335 2.90 -12.10 16.06
N ARG A 336 4.16 -12.19 16.51
CA ARG A 336 4.52 -12.26 17.95
C ARG A 336 3.87 -11.12 18.74
N LEU A 337 3.67 -9.98 18.09
CA LEU A 337 2.98 -8.84 18.65
C LEU A 337 1.47 -8.97 18.45
N GLU A 338 0.72 -9.25 19.52
CA GLU A 338 -0.73 -9.51 19.47
C GLU A 338 -1.58 -8.44 18.75
N GLY A 339 -1.16 -7.18 18.73
CA GLY A 339 -1.87 -6.11 18.02
C GLY A 339 -1.72 -6.14 16.50
N VAL A 340 -0.73 -6.83 15.94
CA VAL A 340 -0.51 -6.93 14.49
C VAL A 340 -1.61 -7.75 13.86
N THR A 341 -2.46 -7.17 13.01
CA THR A 341 -3.59 -7.88 12.39
C THR A 341 -3.29 -8.32 10.97
N ALA A 342 -2.39 -7.64 10.26
CA ALA A 342 -1.96 -8.01 8.92
C ALA A 342 -0.49 -7.66 8.65
N ILE A 343 0.16 -8.43 7.76
CA ILE A 343 1.53 -8.19 7.30
C ILE A 343 1.61 -8.48 5.79
N SER A 344 2.14 -7.55 5.01
CA SER A 344 2.47 -7.78 3.60
C SER A 344 3.96 -8.13 3.43
N CYS A 345 4.27 -9.05 2.52
CA CYS A 345 5.63 -9.52 2.25
C CYS A 345 5.82 -9.82 0.74
N ASP A 346 6.75 -9.13 0.09
CA ASP A 346 7.01 -9.36 -1.34
C ASP A 346 7.97 -10.53 -1.54
N THR A 347 7.46 -11.63 -2.08
CA THR A 347 8.29 -12.76 -2.54
C THR A 347 9.17 -12.35 -3.71
N HIS A 348 8.73 -11.43 -4.57
CA HIS A 348 9.49 -10.98 -5.75
C HIS A 348 10.61 -9.95 -5.46
N LYS A 349 10.84 -9.64 -4.16
CA LYS A 349 11.94 -8.79 -3.68
C LYS A 349 13.03 -9.70 -3.12
N TYR A 350 13.23 -9.70 -1.80
CA TYR A 350 14.27 -10.50 -1.15
C TYR A 350 13.88 -11.98 -0.97
N GLY A 351 12.66 -12.37 -1.34
CA GLY A 351 12.34 -13.78 -1.57
C GLY A 351 12.89 -14.32 -2.91
N PHE A 352 13.40 -13.44 -3.78
CA PHE A 352 13.97 -13.74 -5.08
C PHE A 352 13.05 -14.53 -6.03
N ALA A 353 11.73 -14.48 -5.79
CA ALA A 353 10.75 -15.03 -6.69
C ALA A 353 10.61 -14.17 -7.96
N PRO A 354 10.00 -14.71 -9.03
CA PRO A 354 9.75 -13.95 -10.24
C PRO A 354 8.90 -12.70 -9.97
N LYS A 355 9.13 -11.64 -10.75
CA LYS A 355 8.34 -10.42 -10.68
C LYS A 355 6.86 -10.71 -10.84
N GLY A 356 6.04 -10.03 -10.03
CA GLY A 356 4.60 -10.21 -10.02
C GLY A 356 4.06 -11.15 -8.94
N THR A 357 4.82 -11.41 -7.85
CA THR A 357 4.34 -12.18 -6.70
C THR A 357 4.60 -11.50 -5.34
N SER A 358 3.63 -11.59 -4.43
CA SER A 358 3.70 -11.13 -3.03
C SER A 358 2.70 -11.91 -2.18
N VAL A 359 2.72 -11.70 -0.86
CA VAL A 359 1.84 -12.37 0.10
C VAL A 359 1.27 -11.34 1.07
N ILE A 360 -0.06 -11.39 1.26
CA ILE A 360 -0.74 -10.73 2.37
C ILE A 360 -1.12 -11.78 3.40
N MET A 361 -0.67 -11.56 4.63
CA MET A 361 -0.95 -12.41 5.78
C MET A 361 -1.85 -11.66 6.76
N TYR A 362 -2.77 -12.39 7.37
CA TYR A 362 -3.66 -11.93 8.43
C TYR A 362 -3.45 -12.77 9.68
N ARG A 363 -3.76 -12.16 10.83
CA ARG A 363 -3.69 -12.84 12.12
C ARG A 363 -4.53 -14.12 12.13
N ASP A 364 -5.71 -14.07 11.53
CA ASP A 364 -6.67 -15.17 11.52
C ASP A 364 -7.51 -15.20 10.24
N ALA A 365 -8.25 -16.30 10.04
CA ALA A 365 -9.16 -16.48 8.93
C ALA A 365 -10.39 -15.55 8.99
N GLU A 366 -10.77 -15.12 10.19
CA GLU A 366 -11.94 -14.26 10.43
C GLU A 366 -11.76 -12.86 9.88
N LEU A 367 -10.55 -12.31 9.94
CA LEU A 367 -10.23 -11.05 9.28
C LEU A 367 -10.08 -11.25 7.77
N ARG A 368 -9.37 -12.31 7.35
CA ARG A 368 -9.14 -12.61 5.93
C ARG A 368 -10.43 -12.75 5.13
N LYS A 369 -11.54 -13.21 5.74
CA LYS A 369 -12.82 -13.39 5.03
C LYS A 369 -13.34 -12.11 4.38
N PHE A 370 -13.03 -10.95 4.96
CA PHE A 370 -13.40 -9.64 4.41
C PHE A 370 -12.57 -9.24 3.19
N GLN A 371 -11.48 -9.95 2.88
CA GLN A 371 -10.74 -9.76 1.63
C GLN A 371 -11.54 -10.29 0.44
N TYR A 372 -12.23 -11.42 0.60
CA TYR A 372 -12.95 -12.07 -0.49
C TYR A 372 -13.99 -11.14 -1.13
N PHE A 373 -14.25 -11.42 -2.40
CA PHE A 373 -15.44 -10.98 -3.09
C PHE A 373 -16.28 -12.23 -3.41
N SER A 374 -17.56 -12.21 -3.06
CA SER A 374 -18.47 -13.31 -3.32
C SER A 374 -19.74 -12.77 -3.96
N MET A 375 -20.18 -13.38 -5.05
CA MET A 375 -21.40 -13.06 -5.76
C MET A 375 -22.17 -14.35 -6.03
N THR A 376 -23.35 -14.47 -5.41
CA THR A 376 -24.23 -15.65 -5.54
C THR A 376 -25.30 -15.47 -6.61
N THR A 377 -25.54 -14.24 -7.06
CA THR A 377 -26.63 -13.89 -7.99
C THR A 377 -26.18 -13.76 -9.44
N TRP A 378 -24.94 -14.16 -9.77
CA TRP A 378 -24.44 -14.08 -11.14
C TRP A 378 -25.04 -15.19 -12.00
N PRO A 379 -25.57 -14.90 -13.22
CA PRO A 379 -26.26 -15.91 -14.04
C PRO A 379 -25.40 -17.11 -14.44
N ALA A 380 -24.07 -16.96 -14.53
CA ALA A 380 -23.14 -18.03 -14.91
C ALA A 380 -22.58 -18.80 -13.70
N ALA A 381 -23.38 -18.93 -12.64
CA ALA A 381 -23.14 -19.61 -11.36
C ALA A 381 -22.49 -18.75 -10.25
N ALA A 382 -22.60 -19.23 -9.01
CA ALA A 382 -22.02 -18.55 -7.84
C ALA A 382 -20.49 -18.48 -7.97
N GLN A 383 -19.93 -17.29 -7.73
CA GLN A 383 -18.49 -17.09 -7.79
C GLN A 383 -17.94 -16.49 -6.50
N CYS A 384 -16.84 -17.06 -6.03
CA CYS A 384 -16.07 -16.53 -4.92
C CYS A 384 -14.63 -16.31 -5.40
N TRP A 385 -14.20 -15.06 -5.40
CA TRP A 385 -12.91 -14.63 -5.88
C TRP A 385 -12.11 -13.98 -4.78
N LEU A 386 -10.84 -14.39 -4.69
CA LEU A 386 -9.77 -13.45 -4.44
C LEU A 386 -9.44 -12.79 -5.77
N VAL A 387 -9.02 -11.52 -5.81
CA VAL A 387 -8.42 -10.96 -7.03
C VAL A 387 -7.27 -11.88 -7.43
N ARG A 388 -7.52 -12.74 -8.43
CA ARG A 388 -6.65 -13.84 -8.87
C ARG A 388 -6.58 -13.78 -10.38
N GLY A 389 -5.95 -12.71 -10.85
CA GLY A 389 -5.66 -12.52 -12.27
C GLY A 389 -4.18 -12.69 -12.56
N ARG A 390 -3.57 -13.86 -12.32
CA ARG A 390 -2.28 -14.19 -12.98
C ARG A 390 -1.88 -15.66 -12.94
N ARG A 391 -1.09 -16.04 -13.96
CA ARG A 391 -0.34 -17.29 -14.12
C ARG A 391 0.68 -17.42 -13.00
N TYR A 392 0.69 -18.54 -12.28
CA TYR A 392 1.71 -18.77 -11.26
C TYR A 392 3.05 -19.12 -11.90
N THR A 393 4.09 -18.64 -11.25
CA THR A 393 5.47 -19.04 -11.48
C THR A 393 5.98 -19.49 -10.12
N THR A 394 5.70 -20.75 -9.77
CA THR A 394 5.88 -21.25 -8.40
C THR A 394 7.21 -21.98 -8.21
N TRP A 395 7.78 -21.68 -7.05
CA TRP A 395 8.92 -22.29 -6.38
C TRP A 395 8.68 -23.76 -5.97
N GLY A 396 9.74 -24.56 -6.02
CA GLY A 396 9.79 -25.92 -5.46
C GLY A 396 10.24 -25.95 -4.00
N LYS A 397 9.76 -26.95 -3.26
CA LYS A 397 9.93 -27.19 -1.80
C LYS A 397 11.38 -27.28 -1.29
N THR A 398 12.37 -27.37 -2.16
CA THR A 398 13.75 -27.73 -1.80
C THR A 398 14.64 -26.56 -1.36
N ASP A 399 14.19 -25.32 -1.52
CA ASP A 399 15.15 -24.21 -1.60
C ASP A 399 15.04 -23.17 -0.44
N ILE A 400 13.91 -23.10 0.28
CA ILE A 400 13.79 -22.23 1.47
C ILE A 400 14.63 -22.75 2.65
N SER A 401 14.74 -24.08 2.83
CA SER A 401 15.55 -24.69 3.90
C SER A 401 17.05 -24.64 3.60
N ASN A 402 17.45 -24.87 2.34
CA ASN A 402 18.85 -24.75 1.92
C ASN A 402 19.33 -23.28 1.92
N ARG A 403 18.47 -22.30 1.58
CA ARG A 403 18.86 -20.87 1.58
C ARG A 403 18.88 -20.20 2.94
N ALA A 404 18.13 -20.71 3.92
CA ALA A 404 18.37 -20.34 5.32
C ALA A 404 19.81 -20.67 5.76
N ARG A 405 20.41 -21.75 5.21
CA ARG A 405 21.84 -22.06 5.38
C ARG A 405 22.76 -21.18 4.53
N THR A 406 22.35 -20.76 3.34
CA THR A 406 23.15 -19.85 2.50
C THR A 406 23.19 -18.43 3.04
N LEU A 407 22.09 -17.87 3.56
CA LEU A 407 22.07 -16.54 4.20
C LEU A 407 22.84 -16.53 5.53
N SER A 408 22.73 -17.59 6.34
CA SER A 408 23.58 -17.76 7.53
C SER A 408 25.05 -18.08 7.18
N GLY A 409 25.29 -18.75 6.04
CA GLY A 409 26.62 -19.04 5.49
C GLY A 409 27.31 -17.81 4.90
N VAL A 410 26.57 -16.90 4.25
CA VAL A 410 27.05 -15.59 3.79
C VAL A 410 27.35 -14.69 4.98
N ALA A 411 26.55 -14.73 6.06
CA ALA A 411 26.84 -14.03 7.30
C ALA A 411 28.09 -14.58 8.04
N ARG A 412 28.41 -15.88 7.90
CA ARG A 412 29.62 -16.48 8.46
C ARG A 412 30.87 -16.30 7.57
N ARG A 413 30.74 -16.37 6.24
CA ARG A 413 31.86 -16.24 5.29
C ARG A 413 32.24 -14.78 4.95
N SER A 414 31.38 -13.81 5.25
CA SER A 414 31.70 -12.38 5.16
C SER A 414 32.72 -11.91 6.19
N SER A 415 33.12 -12.77 7.14
CA SER A 415 34.23 -12.49 8.07
C SER A 415 35.62 -12.64 7.42
N VAL A 416 35.74 -13.25 6.23
CA VAL A 416 37.07 -13.54 5.65
C VAL A 416 37.25 -13.09 4.19
N ARG A 417 36.20 -12.82 3.39
CA ARG A 417 36.39 -12.29 2.01
C ARG A 417 35.12 -11.65 1.43
N SER A 418 34.84 -10.38 1.72
CA SER A 418 34.12 -9.46 0.82
C SER A 418 34.05 -8.03 1.38
N ASP A 419 35.06 -7.22 1.03
CA ASP A 419 35.13 -5.79 1.34
C ASP A 419 34.09 -4.93 0.58
N THR A 420 33.33 -5.52 -0.35
CA THR A 420 32.41 -4.79 -1.24
C THR A 420 30.95 -4.78 -0.76
N THR A 421 30.45 -5.86 -0.15
CA THR A 421 29.06 -5.91 0.37
C THR A 421 28.91 -5.20 1.71
N SER A 422 29.97 -5.21 2.54
CA SER A 422 30.00 -4.41 3.77
C SER A 422 30.12 -2.91 3.49
N ARG A 423 30.68 -2.52 2.33
CA ARG A 423 30.74 -1.13 1.87
C ARG A 423 29.39 -0.60 1.41
N SER A 424 28.48 -1.39 0.84
CA SER A 424 27.16 -0.87 0.43
C SER A 424 26.24 -0.59 1.64
N LEU A 425 26.27 -1.47 2.65
CA LEU A 425 25.60 -1.24 3.94
C LEU A 425 26.26 -0.12 4.76
N ARG A 426 27.59 -0.01 4.76
CA ARG A 426 28.30 1.14 5.36
C ARG A 426 28.05 2.44 4.59
N CYS A 427 27.95 2.43 3.26
CA CYS A 427 27.69 3.62 2.45
C CYS A 427 26.26 4.16 2.67
N TRP A 428 25.32 3.28 3.01
CA TRP A 428 24.00 3.65 3.53
C TRP A 428 24.09 4.36 4.89
N ALA A 429 24.94 3.88 5.81
CA ALA A 429 25.18 4.55 7.10
C ALA A 429 26.03 5.85 6.98
N SER A 430 26.95 5.93 6.02
CA SER A 430 27.86 7.07 5.84
C SER A 430 27.22 8.27 5.15
N ARG A 431 26.20 8.07 4.29
CA ARG A 431 25.46 9.20 3.68
C ARG A 431 24.57 9.95 4.66
N ALA A 432 24.13 9.32 5.74
CA ALA A 432 23.42 10.01 6.84
C ALA A 432 24.36 10.93 7.65
N VAL A 433 25.66 10.62 7.72
CA VAL A 433 26.66 11.40 8.47
C VAL A 433 27.25 12.54 7.64
N LEU A 434 27.34 12.40 6.31
CA LEU A 434 27.89 13.44 5.43
C LEU A 434 26.95 14.63 5.16
N SER A 435 25.65 14.52 5.50
CA SER A 435 24.72 15.66 5.47
C SER A 435 24.84 16.59 6.70
N LEU A 436 25.67 16.26 7.68
CA LEU A 436 25.84 17.03 8.94
C LEU A 436 27.12 17.89 8.98
N ARG A 437 27.90 17.94 7.89
CA ARG A 437 29.09 18.80 7.76
C ARG A 437 29.06 19.67 6.51
N SER A 438 28.11 20.60 6.45
CA SER A 438 28.18 21.77 5.57
C SER A 438 27.50 22.97 6.21
N ARG A 439 28.08 23.47 7.31
CA ARG A 439 27.95 24.88 7.69
C ARG A 439 29.27 25.58 7.34
N PRO A 440 29.27 26.67 6.55
CA PRO A 440 30.44 27.53 6.48
C PRO A 440 30.63 28.20 7.85
N ARG A 441 31.86 28.20 8.34
CA ARG A 441 32.29 29.17 9.35
C ARG A 441 32.45 30.52 8.64
N SER A 442 31.65 31.49 9.05
CA SER A 442 31.97 32.92 9.08
C SER A 442 31.02 33.57 10.06
#